data_AF-A0A511N1L1-F1
#
_entry.id   AF-A0A511N1L1-F1
#
_cell.length_a   1.000
_cell.length_b   1.000
_cell.length_c   1.000
_cell.angle_alpha   90.00
_cell.angle_beta   90.00
_cell.angle_gamma   90.00
#
_symmetry.space_group_name_H-M   'P 1'
#
loop_
_entity.id
_entity.type
_entity.pdbx_description
1 polymer ?
#
loop_
_entity_poly.entity_id
_entity_poly.type
_entity_poly.pdbx_seq_one_letter_code
_entity_poly.pdbx_strand_id
1 'polypeptide(L)'
;MNHQATHTASRSLQACIQMCQDCHTTCLQTLSYCLTQGGEHTEKGHLTTLQDCADICQTSADFMLRESHLHQHTCQACAEICLHCAEHCSKMNDETMQRCADVCRQCAESCREMASMHH
;
A
#
# COMPACT_ATOMS: atom_id res chain seq x y z
N MET A 1 -24.57 12.46 19.16
CA MET A 1 -23.48 11.87 18.33
C MET A 1 -22.84 13.01 17.54
N ASN A 2 -21.52 13.14 17.60
CA ASN A 2 -20.81 14.35 17.19
C ASN A 2 -20.56 14.34 15.66
N HIS A 3 -21.37 15.08 14.89
CA HIS A 3 -21.33 15.12 13.41
C HIS A 3 -19.92 15.40 12.83
N GLN A 4 -19.07 16.10 13.57
CA GLN A 4 -17.73 16.47 13.13
C GLN A 4 -16.73 15.30 13.17
N ALA A 5 -16.93 14.33 14.08
CA ALA A 5 -16.08 13.15 14.19
C ALA A 5 -16.35 12.15 13.05
N THR A 6 -17.62 11.96 12.67
CA THR A 6 -18.01 11.11 11.54
C THR A 6 -17.52 11.64 10.20
N HIS A 7 -17.51 12.96 9.99
CA HIS A 7 -16.97 13.56 8.76
C HIS A 7 -15.44 13.46 8.63
N THR A 8 -14.70 13.47 9.74
CA THR A 8 -13.25 13.28 9.70
C THR A 8 -12.90 11.82 9.46
N ALA A 9 -13.57 10.88 10.13
CA ALA A 9 -13.38 9.45 9.90
C ALA A 9 -13.64 9.04 8.44
N SER A 10 -14.72 9.56 7.83
CA SER A 10 -15.04 9.32 6.42
C SER A 10 -13.96 9.86 5.46
N ARG A 11 -13.36 11.02 5.76
CA ARG A 11 -12.26 11.58 4.94
C ARG A 11 -10.97 10.77 5.06
N SER A 12 -10.61 10.34 6.27
CA SER A 12 -9.44 9.47 6.49
C SER A 12 -9.59 8.13 5.79
N LEU A 13 -10.78 7.52 5.86
CA LEU A 13 -11.10 6.28 5.15
C LEU A 13 -10.94 6.44 3.63
N GLN A 14 -11.54 7.48 3.04
CA GLN A 14 -11.44 7.73 1.61
C GLN A 14 -10.00 8.00 1.15
N ALA A 15 -9.22 8.73 1.95
CA ALA A 15 -7.81 8.98 1.67
C ALA A 15 -7.00 7.68 1.68
N CYS A 16 -7.24 6.79 2.65
CA CYS A 16 -6.55 5.51 2.72
C CYS A 16 -6.91 4.58 1.55
N ILE A 17 -8.19 4.55 1.14
CA ILE A 17 -8.64 3.83 -0.06
C ILE A 17 -7.84 4.28 -1.29
N GLN A 18 -7.77 5.60 -1.52
CA GLN A 18 -7.04 6.13 -2.67
C GLN A 18 -5.55 5.77 -2.60
N MET A 19 -4.93 5.92 -1.43
CA MET A 19 -3.52 5.59 -1.24
C MET A 19 -3.22 4.11 -1.50
N CYS A 20 -4.11 3.21 -1.07
CA CYS A 20 -4.00 1.78 -1.37
C CYS A 20 -4.13 1.51 -2.87
N GLN A 21 -5.08 2.14 -3.56
CA GLN A 21 -5.28 1.96 -5.01
C GLN A 21 -4.09 2.49 -5.82
N ASP A 22 -3.53 3.63 -5.42
CA ASP A 22 -2.34 4.22 -6.05
C ASP A 22 -1.11 3.35 -5.82
N CYS A 23 -0.95 2.81 -4.60
CA CYS A 23 0.13 1.88 -4.27
C CYS A 23 0.01 0.57 -5.03
N HIS A 24 -1.18 -0.02 -5.10
CA HIS A 24 -1.46 -1.21 -5.91
C HIS A 24 -1.03 -1.00 -7.37
N THR A 25 -1.51 0.08 -7.98
CA THR A 25 -1.22 0.41 -9.39
C THR A 25 0.28 0.61 -9.59
N THR A 26 0.93 1.36 -8.69
CA THR A 26 2.37 1.61 -8.76
C THR A 26 3.17 0.32 -8.66
N CYS A 27 2.85 -0.56 -7.70
CA CYS A 27 3.56 -1.84 -7.53
C CYS A 27 3.45 -2.74 -8.76
N LEU A 28 2.27 -2.84 -9.39
CA LEU A 28 2.10 -3.63 -10.63
C LEU A 28 2.85 -3.03 -11.83
N GLN A 29 2.87 -1.70 -11.95
CA GLN A 29 3.65 -1.01 -12.98
C GLN A 29 5.14 -1.21 -12.77
N THR A 30 5.62 -1.08 -11.53
CA THR A 30 7.00 -1.34 -11.14
C THR A 30 7.38 -2.79 -11.38
N LEU A 31 6.51 -3.75 -11.09
CA LEU A 31 6.72 -5.17 -11.38
C LEU A 31 6.89 -5.41 -12.89
N SER A 32 6.00 -4.84 -13.70
CA SER A 32 6.09 -4.93 -15.16
C SER A 32 7.40 -4.30 -15.68
N TYR A 33 7.78 -3.15 -15.13
CA TYR A 33 9.05 -2.48 -15.43
C TYR A 33 10.25 -3.37 -15.08
N CYS A 34 10.28 -3.97 -13.89
CA CYS A 34 11.37 -4.85 -13.46
C CYS A 34 11.59 -6.02 -14.43
N LEU A 35 10.50 -6.64 -14.89
CA LEU A 35 10.55 -7.71 -15.90
C LEU A 35 11.16 -7.25 -17.23
N THR A 36 10.98 -5.97 -17.62
CA THR A 36 11.62 -5.42 -18.82
C THR A 36 13.10 -5.10 -18.63
N GLN A 37 13.53 -4.72 -17.43
CA GLN A 37 14.93 -4.38 -17.15
C GLN A 37 15.81 -5.62 -17.02
N GLY A 38 15.31 -6.70 -16.41
CA GLY A 38 16.10 -7.90 -16.13
C GLY A 38 17.19 -7.68 -15.08
N GLY A 39 18.12 -8.62 -15.00
CA GLY A 39 19.25 -8.54 -14.07
C GLY A 39 18.82 -8.55 -12.61
N GLU A 40 19.32 -7.60 -11.82
CA GLU A 40 18.97 -7.47 -10.40
C GLU A 40 17.49 -7.12 -10.17
N HIS A 41 16.82 -6.48 -11.13
CA HIS A 41 15.39 -6.15 -11.03
C HIS A 41 14.48 -7.38 -11.06
N THR A 42 14.96 -8.52 -11.58
CA THR A 42 14.16 -9.75 -11.65
C THR A 42 14.55 -10.78 -10.61
N GLU A 43 15.22 -10.35 -9.54
CA GLU A 43 15.41 -11.18 -8.37
C GLU A 43 14.03 -11.62 -7.83
N LYS A 44 13.89 -12.92 -7.55
CA LYS A 44 12.60 -13.52 -7.21
C LYS A 44 11.97 -12.86 -5.99
N GLY A 45 12.75 -12.66 -4.92
CA GLY A 45 12.30 -12.01 -3.70
C GLY A 45 11.75 -10.61 -3.98
N HIS A 46 12.46 -9.79 -4.76
CA HIS A 46 11.99 -8.46 -5.14
C HIS A 46 10.66 -8.49 -5.92
N LEU A 47 10.53 -9.36 -6.91
CA LEU A 47 9.28 -9.49 -7.69
C LEU A 47 8.12 -9.99 -6.81
N THR A 48 8.38 -10.94 -5.91
CA THR A 48 7.38 -11.42 -4.94
C THR A 48 6.94 -10.29 -4.01
N THR A 49 7.87 -9.49 -3.47
CA THR A 49 7.54 -8.35 -2.62
C THR A 49 6.64 -7.33 -3.33
N LEU A 50 6.90 -7.01 -4.61
CA LEU A 50 6.05 -6.10 -5.39
C LEU A 50 4.65 -6.66 -5.61
N GLN A 51 4.53 -7.95 -5.92
CA GLN A 51 3.24 -8.62 -6.11
C GLN A 51 2.44 -8.68 -4.80
N ASP A 52 3.06 -9.08 -3.70
CA ASP A 52 2.43 -9.15 -2.38
C ASP A 52 1.90 -7.77 -1.96
N CYS A 53 2.70 -6.72 -2.19
CA CYS A 53 2.30 -5.34 -1.91
C CYS A 53 1.12 -4.90 -2.77
N ALA A 54 1.13 -5.24 -4.07
CA ALA A 54 -0.01 -4.94 -4.93
C ALA A 54 -1.30 -5.61 -4.42
N ASP A 55 -1.25 -6.91 -4.10
CA ASP A 55 -2.43 -7.69 -3.74
C ASP A 55 -3.02 -7.29 -2.38
N ILE A 56 -2.17 -7.01 -1.37
CA ILE A 56 -2.66 -6.56 -0.06
C ILE A 56 -3.23 -5.14 -0.12
N CYS A 57 -2.65 -4.25 -0.93
CA CYS A 57 -3.17 -2.90 -1.15
C CYS A 57 -4.57 -2.96 -1.75
N GLN A 58 -4.77 -3.75 -2.82
CA GLN A 58 -6.09 -3.93 -3.41
C GLN A 58 -7.08 -4.52 -2.39
N THR A 59 -6.67 -5.56 -1.67
CA THR A 59 -7.51 -6.20 -0.63
C THR A 59 -7.93 -5.20 0.45
N SER A 60 -7.03 -4.35 0.89
CA SER A 60 -7.31 -3.35 1.94
C SER A 60 -8.25 -2.25 1.44
N ALA A 61 -8.03 -1.74 0.23
CA ALA A 61 -8.94 -0.79 -0.41
C ALA A 61 -10.36 -1.36 -0.51
N ASP A 62 -10.46 -2.62 -0.95
CA ASP A 62 -11.71 -3.35 -1.10
C ASP A 62 -12.48 -3.52 0.21
N PHE A 63 -11.79 -3.84 1.31
CA PHE A 63 -12.42 -3.97 2.63
C PHE A 63 -12.90 -2.62 3.16
N MET A 64 -12.14 -1.56 2.95
CA MET A 64 -12.53 -0.20 3.33
C MET A 64 -13.72 0.31 2.48
N LEU A 65 -13.72 0.08 1.17
CA LEU A 65 -14.81 0.46 0.25
C LEU A 65 -16.16 -0.16 0.61
N ARG A 66 -16.14 -1.37 1.17
CA ARG A 66 -17.33 -2.08 1.63
C ARG A 66 -17.63 -1.83 3.11
N GLU A 67 -16.94 -0.88 3.73
CA GLU A 67 -17.07 -0.52 5.15
C GLU A 67 -16.96 -1.74 6.09
N SER A 68 -16.11 -2.71 5.73
CA SER A 68 -15.97 -3.94 6.51
C SER A 68 -15.29 -3.66 7.84
N HIS A 69 -15.88 -4.09 8.96
CA HIS A 69 -15.22 -4.01 10.27
C HIS A 69 -13.88 -4.77 10.36
N LEU A 70 -13.58 -5.64 9.38
CA LEU A 70 -12.30 -6.34 9.28
C LEU A 70 -11.21 -5.51 8.57
N HIS A 71 -11.52 -4.30 8.10
CA HIS A 71 -10.55 -3.45 7.39
C HIS A 71 -9.32 -3.15 8.27
N GLN A 72 -9.46 -3.11 9.59
CA GLN A 72 -8.33 -2.88 10.51
C GLN A 72 -7.24 -3.94 10.36
N HIS A 73 -7.63 -5.21 10.22
CA HIS A 73 -6.69 -6.32 10.06
C HIS A 73 -5.99 -6.26 8.69
N THR A 74 -6.74 -5.97 7.62
CA THR A 74 -6.14 -5.85 6.29
C THR A 74 -5.22 -4.64 6.20
N CYS A 75 -5.61 -3.49 6.78
CA CYS A 75 -4.76 -2.30 6.86
C CYS A 75 -3.49 -2.54 7.68
N GLN A 76 -3.56 -3.30 8.78
CA GLN A 76 -2.37 -3.65 9.55
C GLN A 76 -1.37 -4.46 8.70
N ALA A 77 -1.85 -5.50 8.01
CA ALA A 77 -1.01 -6.30 7.11
C ALA A 77 -0.48 -5.47 5.94
N CYS A 78 -1.32 -4.62 5.35
CA CYS A 78 -0.95 -3.70 4.27
C CYS A 78 0.20 -2.79 4.69
N ALA A 79 0.13 -2.22 5.89
CA ALA A 79 1.17 -1.34 6.39
C ALA A 79 2.53 -2.02 6.56
N GLU A 80 2.54 -3.27 7.02
CA GLU A 80 3.76 -4.06 7.18
C GLU A 80 4.37 -4.41 5.82
N ILE A 81 3.55 -4.92 4.90
CA ILE A 81 4.00 -5.32 3.55
C ILE A 81 4.44 -4.10 2.73
N CYS A 82 3.73 -2.98 2.80
CA CYS A 82 4.12 -1.74 2.14
C CYS A 82 5.48 -1.24 2.66
N LEU A 83 5.73 -1.30 3.96
CA LEU A 83 7.04 -0.90 4.51
C LEU A 83 8.15 -1.83 4.02
N HIS A 84 7.91 -3.14 4.00
CA HIS A 84 8.84 -4.12 3.45
C HIS A 84 9.14 -3.86 1.97
N CYS A 85 8.11 -3.55 1.16
CA CYS A 85 8.26 -3.19 -0.24
C CYS A 85 9.06 -1.91 -0.42
N ALA A 86 8.78 -0.88 0.38
CA ALA A 86 9.54 0.36 0.35
C ALA A 86 11.03 0.17 0.65
N GLU A 87 11.36 -0.64 1.64
CA GLU A 87 12.75 -0.96 1.99
C GLU A 87 13.46 -1.70 0.85
N HIS A 88 12.80 -2.66 0.21
CA HIS A 88 13.36 -3.38 -0.94
C HIS A 88 13.59 -2.45 -2.13
N CYS A 89 12.58 -1.69 -2.55
CA CYS A 89 12.69 -0.75 -3.68
C CYS A 89 13.74 0.34 -3.42
N SER A 90 13.85 0.85 -2.18
CA SER A 90 14.80 1.93 -1.87
C SER A 90 16.27 1.56 -1.99
N LYS A 91 16.60 0.26 -1.97
CA LYS A 91 17.97 -0.24 -2.13
C LYS A 91 18.43 -0.26 -3.59
N MET A 92 17.49 -0.10 -4.53
CA MET A 92 17.76 -0.08 -5.96
C MET A 92 18.13 1.34 -6.39
N ASN A 93 19.21 1.50 -7.14
CA ASN A 93 19.63 2.79 -7.69
C ASN A 93 18.86 3.11 -8.99
N ASP A 94 17.53 3.14 -8.90
CA ASP A 94 16.62 3.35 -10.03
C ASP A 94 15.44 4.26 -9.64
N GLU A 95 15.11 5.24 -10.49
CA GLU A 95 14.08 6.25 -10.21
C GLU A 95 12.67 5.64 -10.09
N THR A 96 12.35 4.62 -10.89
CA THR A 96 11.06 3.91 -10.82
C THR A 96 10.94 3.18 -9.49
N MET A 97 12.03 2.60 -8.99
CA MET A 97 12.07 1.97 -7.67
C MET A 97 11.93 2.99 -6.54
N GLN A 98 12.63 4.12 -6.60
CA GLN A 98 12.50 5.17 -5.57
C GLN A 98 11.07 5.71 -5.49
N ARG A 99 10.42 5.93 -6.63
CA ARG A 99 9.00 6.32 -6.68
C ARG A 99 8.09 5.26 -6.06
N CYS A 100 8.31 3.98 -6.36
CA CYS A 100 7.56 2.89 -5.74
C CYS A 100 7.73 2.89 -4.21
N ALA A 101 8.96 3.08 -3.74
CA ALA A 101 9.25 3.15 -2.31
C ALA A 101 8.51 4.29 -1.60
N ASP A 102 8.45 5.48 -2.21
CA ASP A 102 7.77 6.63 -1.64
C ASP A 102 6.25 6.45 -1.55
N VAL A 103 5.63 5.88 -2.59
CA VAL A 103 4.20 5.55 -2.57
C VAL A 103 3.89 4.49 -1.51
N CYS A 104 4.74 3.46 -1.42
CA CYS A 104 4.59 2.42 -0.40
C CYS A 104 4.70 2.99 1.03
N ARG A 105 5.62 3.93 1.30
CA ARG A 105 5.73 4.58 2.63
C ARG A 105 4.47 5.35 2.99
N GLN A 106 3.93 6.13 2.04
CA GLN A 106 2.69 6.89 2.25
C GLN A 106 1.50 5.96 2.49
N CYS A 107 1.39 4.88 1.72
CA CYS A 107 0.35 3.86 1.93
C CYS A 107 0.48 3.19 3.30
N ALA A 108 1.71 2.85 3.70
CA ALA A 108 1.98 2.22 4.98
C ALA A 108 1.59 3.11 6.18
N GLU A 109 1.87 4.42 6.10
CA GLU A 109 1.48 5.39 7.12
C GLU A 109 -0.05 5.49 7.24
N SER A 110 -0.73 5.70 6.11
CA SER A 110 -2.19 5.80 6.10
C SER A 110 -2.87 4.50 6.60
N CYS A 111 -2.35 3.33 6.21
CA CYS A 111 -2.86 2.05 6.68
C CYS A 111 -2.63 1.83 8.18
N ARG A 112 -1.51 2.30 8.76
CA ARG A 112 -1.28 2.24 10.21
C ARG A 112 -2.31 3.05 10.98
N GLU A 113 -2.63 4.26 10.50
CA GLU A 113 -3.68 5.09 11.10
C GLU A 113 -5.02 4.36 11.05
N MET A 114 -5.41 3.83 9.89
CA MET A 114 -6.66 3.09 9.71
C MET A 114 -6.75 1.82 10.56
N ALA A 115 -5.65 1.10 10.75
CA ALA A 115 -5.60 -0.07 11.61
C ALA A 115 -5.84 0.27 13.10
N SER A 116 -5.51 1.49 13.52
CA SER A 116 -5.67 1.97 14.90
C SER A 116 -7.01 2.66 15.17
N MET A 117 -7.82 2.91 14.14
CA MET A 117 -9.13 3.55 14.28
C MET A 117 -10.14 2.59 14.89
N HIS A 118 -10.35 2.68 16.20
CA HIS A 118 -11.40 1.93 16.90
C HIS A 118 -12.76 2.62 16.71
N HIS A 119 -13.81 1.83 16.47
CA HIS A 119 -15.20 2.31 16.47
C HIS A 119 -15.71 2.58 17.88
#